data_AF-A0A939W036-F1
#
_entry.id   AF-A0A939W036-F1
#
_cell.length_a   1.000
_cell.length_b   1.000
_cell.length_c   1.000
_cell.angle_alpha   90.00
_cell.angle_beta   90.00
_cell.angle_gamma   90.00
#
_symmetry.space_group_name_H-M   'P 1'
#
loop_
_entity.id
_entity.type
_entity.pdbx_description
1 polymer ?
#
loop_
_entity_poly.entity_id
_entity_poly.type
_entity_poly.pdbx_seq_one_letter_code
_entity_poly.pdbx_strand_id
1 'polypeptide(L)'
;EELMTNVAKYSYSDNAIHPIRVILENDGRIVTFTIIHDGSDFNPWLQQDPDLDAPLEERQEGGIGILLARKFSQSVDYKRTNGKSIITVVI
;
A
#
# COMPACT_ATOMS: atom_id res chain seq x y z
N GLU A 1 -3.27 3.43 -7.40
CA GLU A 1 -4.41 3.98 -6.63
C GLU A 1 -4.50 3.36 -5.25
N GLU A 2 -4.77 2.06 -5.16
CA GLU A 2 -5.00 1.30 -3.92
C GLU A 2 -4.04 1.59 -2.76
N LEU A 3 -2.73 1.53 -3.00
CA LEU A 3 -1.71 1.84 -2.00
C LEU A 3 -1.88 3.22 -1.37
N MET A 4 -2.12 4.24 -2.18
CA MET A 4 -2.30 5.62 -1.71
C MET A 4 -3.61 5.75 -0.93
N THR A 5 -4.68 5.13 -1.42
CA THR A 5 -5.98 5.11 -0.73
C THR A 5 -5.87 4.44 0.63
N ASN A 6 -5.15 3.32 0.73
CA ASN A 6 -4.94 2.61 1.99
C ASN A 6 -4.07 3.42 2.97
N VAL A 7 -3.01 4.06 2.49
CA VAL A 7 -2.21 4.96 3.35
C VAL A 7 -3.09 6.09 3.88
N ALA A 8 -3.86 6.76 3.02
CA ALA A 8 -4.73 7.86 3.42
C ALA A 8 -5.85 7.44 4.39
N LYS A 9 -6.46 6.27 4.19
CA LYS A 9 -7.57 5.77 5.02
C LYS A 9 -7.15 5.19 6.36
N TYR A 10 -6.00 4.52 6.41
CA TYR A 10 -5.65 3.66 7.56
C TYR A 10 -4.40 4.12 8.33
N SER A 11 -3.57 4.99 7.75
CA SER A 11 -2.33 5.42 8.41
C SER A 11 -2.52 6.64 9.32
N TYR A 12 -3.69 7.29 9.30
CA TYR A 12 -3.92 8.56 10.01
C TYR A 12 -5.21 8.49 10.81
N SER A 13 -5.15 8.92 12.07
CA SER A 13 -6.28 8.91 13.01
C SER A 13 -6.72 10.31 13.46
N ASP A 14 -6.13 11.34 12.88
CA ASP A 14 -6.45 12.74 13.16
C ASP A 14 -6.80 13.48 11.85
N ASN A 15 -7.09 14.77 11.97
CA ASN A 15 -7.47 15.65 10.84
C ASN A 15 -6.34 16.63 10.47
N ALA A 16 -5.10 16.38 10.89
CA ALA A 16 -3.98 17.24 10.56
C ALA A 16 -3.55 17.07 9.10
N ILE A 17 -2.75 18.03 8.61
CA ILE A 17 -2.15 17.94 7.28
C ILE A 17 -0.94 17.02 7.37
N HIS A 18 -0.98 15.93 6.60
CA HIS A 18 0.10 14.96 6.51
C HIS A 18 0.72 14.91 5.12
N PRO A 19 2.02 15.22 4.97
CA PRO A 19 2.70 15.13 3.69
C PRO A 19 2.99 13.66 3.35
N ILE A 20 2.52 13.22 2.19
CA ILE A 20 2.89 11.95 1.59
C ILE A 20 3.82 12.25 0.41
N ARG A 21 5.03 11.72 0.44
CA ARG A 21 5.99 11.82 -0.66
C ARG A 21 5.91 10.56 -1.51
N VAL A 22 5.79 10.78 -2.82
CA VAL A 22 5.77 9.71 -3.82
C VAL A 22 6.99 9.89 -4.73
N ILE A 23 7.72 8.81 -4.95
CA ILE A 23 8.86 8.75 -5.86
C ILE A 23 8.57 7.67 -6.89
N LEU A 24 8.72 8.02 -8.17
CA LEU A 24 8.61 7.11 -9.29
C LEU A 24 9.93 7.13 -10.05
N GLU A 25 10.54 5.95 -10.19
CA GLU A 25 11.81 5.75 -10.89
C GLU A 25 11.59 4.71 -11.98
N ASN A 26 12.20 4.95 -13.14
CA ASN A 26 12.15 4.03 -14.28
C ASN A 26 13.53 4.01 -14.93
N ASP A 27 14.15 2.84 -14.98
CA ASP A 27 15.48 2.63 -15.60
C ASP A 27 15.39 2.06 -17.03
N GLY A 28 14.19 1.97 -17.59
CA GLY A 28 13.89 1.40 -18.91
C GLY A 28 13.55 -0.09 -18.88
N ARG A 29 13.70 -0.76 -17.73
CA ARG A 29 13.35 -2.18 -17.54
C ARG A 29 12.45 -2.40 -16.33
N ILE A 30 12.69 -1.65 -15.27
CA ILE A 30 12.03 -1.79 -13.98
C ILE A 30 11.42 -0.44 -13.62
N VAL A 31 10.19 -0.49 -13.10
CA VAL A 31 9.56 0.68 -12.49
C VAL A 31 9.54 0.49 -10.98
N THR A 32 10.19 1.41 -10.27
CA THR A 32 10.19 1.44 -8.80
C THR A 32 9.30 2.57 -8.32
N PHE A 33 8.39 2.24 -7.42
CA PHE A 33 7.45 3.18 -6.82
C PHE A 33 7.64 3.19 -5.31
N THR A 34 7.97 4.35 -4.75
CA THR A 34 8.20 4.52 -3.30
C THR A 34 7.22 5.51 -2.70
N ILE A 35 6.49 5.10 -1.66
CA ILE A 35 5.65 5.96 -0.82
C ILE A 35 6.36 6.19 0.51
N ILE A 36 6.44 7.45 0.93
CA ILE A 36 6.99 7.84 2.23
C ILE A 36 5.95 8.69 2.96
N HIS A 37 5.60 8.32 4.19
CA HIS A 37 4.56 8.99 4.98
C HIS A 37 4.85 8.92 6.50
N ASP A 38 4.26 9.80 7.31
CA ASP A 38 4.41 9.84 8.79
C ASP A 38 3.26 9.21 9.58
N GLY A 39 2.32 8.59 8.88
CA GLY A 39 1.25 7.88 9.54
C GLY A 39 1.74 6.73 10.44
N SER A 40 0.78 6.05 11.06
CA SER A 40 1.00 4.85 11.87
C SER A 40 1.81 3.78 11.11
N ASP A 41 2.35 2.85 11.88
CA ASP A 41 3.01 1.66 11.34
C ASP A 41 1.95 0.75 10.70
N PHE A 42 1.61 1.10 9.46
CA PHE A 42 0.65 0.41 8.63
C PHE A 42 1.37 -0.06 7.38
N ASN A 43 1.56 -1.38 7.27
CA ASN A 43 2.01 -2.01 6.04
C ASN A 43 0.79 -2.54 5.28
N PRO A 44 0.41 -1.91 4.14
CA PRO A 44 -0.75 -2.33 3.36
C PRO A 44 -0.66 -3.77 2.85
N TRP A 45 0.53 -4.36 2.77
CA TRP A 45 0.72 -5.71 2.22
C TRP A 45 0.52 -6.85 3.20
N LEU A 46 0.40 -6.55 4.49
CA LEU A 46 0.06 -7.53 5.52
C LEU A 46 -1.46 -7.75 5.64
N GLN A 47 -2.26 -7.09 4.79
CA GLN A 47 -3.70 -7.33 4.71
C GLN A 47 -3.98 -8.77 4.27
N GLN A 48 -4.95 -9.41 4.92
CA GLN A 48 -5.41 -10.74 4.54
C GLN A 48 -6.02 -10.70 3.14
N ASP A 49 -5.79 -11.76 2.36
CA ASP A 49 -6.41 -11.90 1.05
C ASP A 49 -7.94 -11.99 1.22
N PRO A 50 -8.72 -11.30 0.35
CA PRO A 50 -10.16 -11.48 0.36
C PRO A 50 -10.51 -12.93 -0.01
N ASP A 51 -11.51 -13.49 0.67
CA ASP A 51 -12.07 -14.78 0.29
C ASP A 51 -12.90 -14.63 -0.98
N LEU A 52 -12.34 -15.11 -2.10
CA LEU A 52 -12.98 -15.07 -3.42
C LEU A 52 -13.94 -16.25 -3.64
N ASP A 53 -13.90 -17.27 -2.78
CA ASP A 53 -14.72 -18.47 -2.88
C ASP A 53 -16.02 -18.36 -2.05
N ALA A 54 -16.08 -17.41 -1.11
CA ALA A 54 -17.30 -17.08 -0.37
C ALA A 54 -18.45 -16.61 -1.30
N PRO A 55 -19.73 -16.90 -0.93
CA PRO A 55 -20.92 -16.34 -1.58
C PRO A 55 -20.82 -14.81 -1.70
N LEU A 56 -21.36 -14.24 -2.78
CA LEU A 56 -21.23 -12.81 -3.08
C LEU A 56 -21.73 -11.92 -1.92
N GLU A 57 -22.78 -12.37 -1.24
CA GLU A 57 -23.41 -11.69 -0.11
C GLU A 57 -22.54 -11.70 1.17
N GLU A 58 -21.58 -12.62 1.27
CA GLU A 58 -20.70 -12.81 2.42
C GLU A 58 -19.30 -12.22 2.20
N ARG A 59 -18.98 -11.81 0.97
CA ARG A 59 -17.67 -11.22 0.64
C ARG A 59 -17.50 -9.87 1.33
N GLN A 60 -16.36 -9.69 2.00
CA GLN A 60 -15.99 -8.40 2.55
C GLN A 60 -15.76 -7.36 1.44
N GLU A 61 -16.22 -6.14 1.67
CA GLU A 61 -15.92 -5.03 0.77
C GLU A 61 -14.44 -4.66 0.84
N GLY A 62 -13.79 -4.58 -0.32
CA GLY A 62 -12.37 -4.19 -0.44
C GLY A 62 -11.40 -5.37 -0.53
N GLY A 63 -10.09 -5.07 -0.49
CA GLY A 63 -9.03 -6.08 -0.49
C GLY A 63 -8.64 -6.66 -1.86
N ILE A 64 -9.49 -6.53 -2.90
CA ILE A 64 -9.13 -7.01 -4.24
C ILE A 64 -7.97 -6.22 -4.83
N GLY A 65 -7.99 -4.89 -4.70
CA GLY A 65 -6.96 -4.05 -5.29
C GLY A 65 -5.57 -4.29 -4.70
N ILE A 66 -5.48 -4.51 -3.38
CA ILE A 66 -4.23 -4.85 -2.69
C ILE A 66 -3.77 -6.28 -3.02
N LEU A 67 -4.70 -7.22 -3.24
CA LEU A 67 -4.38 -8.55 -3.79
C LEU A 67 -3.77 -8.44 -5.19
N LEU A 68 -4.42 -7.71 -6.11
CA LEU A 68 -3.94 -7.54 -7.48
C LEU A 68 -2.57 -6.87 -7.51
N ALA A 69 -2.39 -5.80 -6.75
CA ALA A 69 -1.13 -5.08 -6.72
C ALA A 69 0.04 -5.93 -6.16
N ARG A 70 -0.21 -6.88 -5.25
CA ARG A 70 0.80 -7.89 -4.86
C ARG A 70 1.09 -8.91 -5.95
N LYS A 71 0.07 -9.33 -6.72
CA LYS A 71 0.25 -10.30 -7.80
C LYS A 71 1.05 -9.73 -8.98
N PHE A 72 0.94 -8.43 -9.22
CA PHE A 72 1.63 -7.76 -10.32
C PHE A 72 2.96 -7.14 -9.93
N SER A 73 3.26 -7.00 -8.63
CA SER A 73 4.58 -6.54 -8.20
C SER A 73 5.60 -7.67 -8.27
N GLN A 74 6.82 -7.34 -8.68
CA GLN A 74 7.97 -8.23 -8.61
C GLN A 74 8.46 -8.38 -7.17
N SER A 75 8.47 -7.28 -6.42
CA SER A 75 8.83 -7.29 -5.02
C SER A 75 8.22 -6.10 -4.28
N VAL A 76 8.14 -6.24 -2.96
CA VAL A 76 7.85 -5.12 -2.08
C VAL A 76 8.73 -5.15 -0.84
N ASP A 77 9.29 -3.99 -0.50
CA ASP A 77 9.93 -3.73 0.77
C ASP A 77 9.12 -2.73 1.62
N TYR A 78 9.13 -2.93 2.94
CA TYR A 78 8.57 -2.00 3.91
C TYR A 78 9.60 -1.71 4.99
N LYS A 79 9.81 -0.43 5.29
CA LYS A 79 10.68 0.01 6.37
C LYS A 79 10.07 1.18 7.13
N ARG A 80 10.14 1.12 8.45
CA ARG A 80 9.89 2.28 9.32
C ARG A 80 11.20 2.84 9.85
N THR A 81 11.44 4.13 9.65
CA THR A 81 12.66 4.80 10.13
C THR A 81 12.39 6.27 10.41
N ASN A 82 12.92 6.80 11.52
CA ASN A 82 12.77 8.21 11.92
C ASN A 82 11.31 8.71 11.89
N GLY A 83 10.37 7.88 12.35
CA GLY A 83 8.94 8.22 12.36
C GLY A 83 8.26 8.24 10.98
N LYS A 84 8.94 7.80 9.93
CA LYS A 84 8.37 7.65 8.58
C LYS A 84 8.27 6.19 8.19
N SER A 85 7.14 5.83 7.61
CA SER A 85 6.93 4.58 6.86
C SER A 85 7.40 4.79 5.42
N ILE A 86 8.15 3.83 4.89
CA ILE A 86 8.68 3.79 3.53
C ILE A 86 8.23 2.46 2.92
N ILE A 87 7.43 2.53 1.85
CA ILE A 87 6.95 1.37 1.09
C ILE A 87 7.55 1.46 -0.31
N THR A 88 8.31 0.46 -0.72
CA THR A 88 8.96 0.41 -2.04
C THR A 88 8.41 -0.78 -2.82
N VAL A 89 7.74 -0.51 -3.93
CA VAL A 89 7.17 -1.52 -4.83
C VAL A 89 7.98 -1.54 -6.11
N VAL A 90 8.41 -2.73 -6.52
CA VAL A 90 9.05 -2.96 -7.82
C VAL A 90 8.03 -3.64 -8.73
N ILE A 91 7.79 -3.07 -9.91
CA ILE A 91 6.87 -3.58 -10.93
C ILE A 91 7.67 -3.95 -12.18
#